data_AF-A0A0F9GVW7-F1
#
_entry.id   AF-A0A0F9GVW7-F1
#
_cell.length_a   1.000
_cell.length_b   1.000
_cell.length_c   1.000
_cell.angle_alpha   90.00
_cell.angle_beta   90.00
_cell.angle_gamma   90.00
#
_symmetry.space_group_name_H-M   'P 1'
#
loop_
_entity.id
_entity.type
_entity.pdbx_description
1 polymer ?
#
loop_
_entity_poly.entity_id
_entity_poly.type
_entity_poly.pdbx_seq_one_letter_code
_entity_poly.pdbx_strand_id
1 'polypeptide(L)'
;MNGTKNADLIDLIATTLPNLPEQYFEVTWTNNDYEACRIYQRERMEIDGGTSIKRKVMFSPTGNARYRRLFDTDDPAVSDVMVEIDVPWCQIGTHYSWDILEIKRNANSARGFIRLLETRRIDGLWSLADLIEERFWKTPDSSTDDLNPYGVPYYLNFLAGGATTAGFNGLSVVFQDGTTSVTCAGISTTTEPRWANWAAVYTKVDNALLKEFRTAFTRTKFKAPLIINDPAQARNAAKRVYCSSDTIVDLQVLADARDDFH
;
A
#
# COMPACT_ATOMS: atom_id res chain seq x y z
N MET A 1 -4.04 57.87 -48.62
CA MET A 1 -3.53 56.74 -47.81
C MET A 1 -3.91 57.02 -46.37
N ASN A 2 -4.98 56.38 -45.88
CA ASN A 2 -5.44 56.57 -44.50
C ASN A 2 -4.56 55.74 -43.57
N GLY A 3 -3.79 56.41 -42.73
CA GLY A 3 -2.98 55.77 -41.69
C GLY A 3 -3.89 55.09 -40.67
N THR A 4 -3.63 53.81 -40.44
CA THR A 4 -4.25 53.02 -39.37
C THR A 4 -3.97 53.67 -38.02
N LYS A 5 -5.00 53.81 -37.18
CA LYS A 5 -4.87 54.44 -35.87
C LYS A 5 -4.30 53.40 -34.88
N ASN A 6 -3.48 53.84 -33.93
CA ASN A 6 -2.94 52.95 -32.88
C ASN A 6 -4.02 52.17 -32.11
N ALA A 7 -5.26 52.66 -32.07
CA ALA A 7 -6.39 51.95 -31.47
C ALA A 7 -6.81 50.68 -32.24
N ASP A 8 -6.68 50.66 -33.57
CA ASP A 8 -7.01 49.50 -34.41
C ASP A 8 -5.93 48.41 -34.31
N LEU A 9 -4.71 48.77 -33.88
CA LEU A 9 -3.63 47.83 -33.59
C LEU A 9 -3.81 47.13 -32.24
N ILE A 10 -4.50 47.74 -31.26
CA ILE A 10 -4.73 47.14 -29.93
C ILE A 10 -5.68 45.94 -30.04
N ASP A 11 -6.70 46.02 -30.90
CA ASP A 11 -7.65 44.91 -31.13
C ASP A 11 -7.01 43.78 -31.96
N LEU A 12 -6.10 44.11 -32.89
CA LEU A 12 -5.26 43.13 -33.59
C LEU A 12 -4.28 42.44 -32.62
N ILE A 13 -3.72 43.16 -31.65
CA ILE A 13 -2.85 42.61 -30.60
C ILE A 13 -3.66 41.71 -29.65
N ALA A 14 -4.88 42.11 -29.26
CA ALA A 14 -5.76 41.30 -28.40
C ALA A 14 -6.28 40.03 -29.09
N THR A 15 -6.52 40.08 -30.40
CA THR A 15 -6.95 38.92 -31.21
C THR A 15 -5.81 38.02 -31.69
N THR A 16 -4.56 38.51 -31.67
CA THR A 16 -3.36 37.70 -31.94
C THR A 16 -2.69 37.15 -30.66
N LEU A 17 -2.99 37.71 -29.48
CA LEU A 17 -2.56 37.15 -28.18
C LEU A 17 -3.07 35.73 -27.82
N PRO A 18 -4.24 35.23 -28.28
CA PRO A 18 -4.61 33.83 -28.03
C PRO A 18 -3.73 32.83 -28.81
N ASN A 19 -2.82 33.31 -29.66
CA ASN A 19 -1.82 32.49 -30.36
C ASN A 19 -0.42 32.56 -29.70
N LEU A 20 -0.31 32.93 -28.42
CA LEU A 20 0.89 32.64 -27.61
C LEU A 20 1.06 31.11 -27.45
N PRO A 21 2.31 30.60 -27.26
CA PRO A 21 2.78 29.29 -27.74
C PRO A 21 2.01 28.13 -27.15
N GLU A 22 2.21 26.91 -27.71
CA GLU A 22 1.56 25.68 -27.26
C GLU A 22 1.27 25.69 -25.76
N GLN A 23 0.01 25.97 -25.39
CA GLN A 23 -0.40 25.95 -23.99
C GLN A 23 -0.23 24.51 -23.48
N TYR A 24 0.90 24.27 -22.85
CA TYR A 24 1.15 23.10 -22.03
C TYR A 24 0.36 23.30 -20.75
N PHE A 25 -0.43 22.30 -20.36
CA PHE A 25 -1.05 22.28 -19.05
C PHE A 25 -0.05 21.63 -18.09
N GLU A 26 0.17 22.28 -16.96
CA GLU A 26 0.94 21.73 -15.87
C GLU A 26 -0.05 21.13 -14.86
N VAL A 27 0.27 19.94 -14.35
CA VAL A 27 -0.52 19.28 -13.31
C VAL A 27 0.23 19.43 -12.00
N THR A 28 -0.42 20.00 -10.99
CA THR A 28 0.06 19.98 -9.62
C THR A 28 -0.37 18.68 -8.97
N TRP A 29 0.56 17.90 -8.43
CA TRP A 29 0.25 16.63 -7.78
C TRP A 29 -0.16 16.84 -6.32
N THR A 30 -1.13 16.06 -5.83
CA THR A 30 -1.56 16.09 -4.42
C THR A 30 -0.47 15.57 -3.49
N ASN A 31 0.15 14.44 -3.86
CA ASN A 31 1.18 13.78 -3.06
C ASN A 31 2.57 13.96 -3.68
N ASN A 32 3.58 14.06 -2.81
CA ASN A 32 4.99 14.18 -3.23
C ASN A 32 5.52 12.89 -3.87
N ASP A 33 5.01 11.73 -3.45
CA ASP A 33 5.35 10.42 -4.02
C ASP A 33 4.10 9.51 -3.98
N TYR A 34 3.88 8.75 -5.05
CA TYR A 34 2.79 7.77 -5.19
C TYR A 34 3.36 6.35 -5.05
N GLU A 35 3.67 5.98 -3.81
CA GLU A 35 4.33 4.72 -3.49
C GLU A 35 3.44 3.52 -3.81
N ALA A 36 2.13 3.60 -3.54
CA ALA A 36 1.19 2.52 -3.81
C ALA A 36 1.08 2.26 -5.32
N CYS A 37 1.01 3.31 -6.14
CA CYS A 37 1.02 3.17 -7.59
C CYS A 37 2.31 2.53 -8.11
N ARG A 38 3.46 2.87 -7.52
CA ARG A 38 4.75 2.24 -7.86
C ARG A 38 4.75 0.75 -7.54
N ILE A 39 4.29 0.37 -6.34
CA ILE A 39 4.18 -1.03 -5.91
C ILE A 39 3.25 -1.79 -6.87
N TYR A 40 2.09 -1.21 -7.20
CA TYR A 40 1.11 -1.84 -8.07
C TYR A 40 1.64 -2.09 -9.50
N GLN A 41 2.50 -1.21 -10.02
CA GLN A 41 3.04 -1.39 -11.37
C GLN A 41 4.28 -2.29 -11.42
N ARG A 42 5.20 -2.16 -10.44
CA ARG A 42 6.52 -2.82 -10.49
C ARG A 42 6.58 -4.10 -9.66
N GLU A 43 5.78 -4.19 -8.61
CA GLU A 43 5.88 -5.23 -7.58
C GLU A 43 4.58 -6.00 -7.40
N ARG A 44 3.61 -5.89 -8.32
CA ARG A 44 2.41 -6.72 -8.26
C ARG A 44 2.71 -8.21 -8.45
N MET A 45 1.78 -9.01 -7.96
CA MET A 45 1.66 -10.43 -8.26
C MET A 45 0.34 -10.61 -8.99
N GLU A 46 0.37 -11.31 -10.12
CA GLU A 46 -0.82 -11.61 -10.90
C GLU A 46 -1.31 -13.01 -10.48
N ILE A 47 -2.55 -13.07 -10.01
CA ILE A 47 -3.21 -14.32 -9.61
C ILE A 47 -4.29 -14.60 -10.66
N ASP A 48 -4.36 -15.84 -11.10
CA ASP A 48 -5.30 -16.29 -12.12
C ASP A 48 -6.68 -16.58 -11.51
N GLY A 49 -7.67 -15.75 -11.84
CA GLY A 49 -9.11 -15.97 -11.63
C GLY A 49 -9.58 -16.45 -10.25
N GLY A 50 -10.84 -16.89 -10.20
CA GLY A 50 -11.47 -17.45 -8.99
C GLY A 50 -12.46 -16.50 -8.30
N THR A 51 -13.15 -17.00 -7.29
CA THR A 51 -14.17 -16.23 -6.53
C THR A 51 -13.53 -15.28 -5.51
N SER A 52 -12.35 -15.62 -5.01
CA SER A 52 -11.56 -14.82 -4.08
C SER A 52 -10.09 -15.26 -4.12
N ILE A 53 -9.20 -14.41 -3.60
CA ILE A 53 -7.78 -14.72 -3.48
C ILE A 53 -7.60 -15.64 -2.27
N LYS A 54 -7.31 -16.91 -2.55
CA LYS A 54 -7.13 -17.96 -1.55
C LYS A 54 -5.68 -18.43 -1.49
N ARG A 55 -5.12 -18.53 -0.28
CA ARG A 55 -3.77 -19.09 -0.06
C ARG A 55 -3.75 -19.97 1.18
N LYS A 56 -3.06 -21.11 1.11
CA LYS A 56 -2.88 -21.99 2.27
C LYS A 56 -1.57 -21.69 2.99
N VAL A 57 -1.61 -21.70 4.32
CA VAL A 57 -0.46 -21.47 5.23
C VAL A 57 -0.46 -22.56 6.29
N MET A 58 0.72 -22.95 6.74
CA MET A 58 0.90 -23.95 7.80
C MET A 58 1.63 -23.31 8.98
N PHE A 59 1.00 -23.31 10.16
CA PHE A 59 1.56 -22.68 11.37
C PHE A 59 2.33 -23.64 12.26
N SER A 60 1.92 -24.91 12.33
CA SER A 60 2.52 -25.92 13.18
C SER A 60 2.57 -27.29 12.50
N PRO A 61 3.65 -28.07 12.70
CA PRO A 61 3.68 -29.46 12.30
C PRO A 61 2.77 -30.31 13.18
N THR A 62 2.33 -31.45 12.65
CA THR A 62 1.54 -32.47 13.36
C THR A 62 2.25 -33.07 14.58
N GLY A 63 3.57 -32.87 14.71
CA GLY A 63 4.33 -33.34 15.88
C GLY A 63 4.84 -34.79 15.79
N ASN A 64 4.89 -35.39 14.59
CA ASN A 64 5.31 -36.78 14.41
C ASN A 64 6.80 -37.07 14.72
N ALA A 65 7.63 -36.04 14.86
CA ALA A 65 9.04 -36.21 15.16
C ALA A 65 9.24 -36.54 16.65
N ARG A 66 9.76 -37.73 16.95
CA ARG A 66 10.14 -38.16 18.31
C ARG A 66 11.40 -39.01 18.31
N TYR A 67 12.18 -38.93 19.38
CA TYR A 67 13.26 -39.88 19.63
C TYR A 67 12.67 -41.26 19.92
N ARG A 68 13.19 -42.30 19.27
CA ARG A 68 12.72 -43.68 19.42
C ARG A 68 13.83 -44.61 19.89
N ARG A 69 13.44 -45.67 20.58
CA ARG A 69 14.31 -46.80 20.92
C ARG A 69 14.18 -47.88 19.83
N LEU A 70 15.11 -48.83 19.82
CA LEU A 70 15.22 -49.85 18.75
C LEU A 70 13.96 -50.71 18.53
N PHE A 71 13.07 -50.83 19.53
CA PHE A 71 11.85 -51.66 19.47
C PHE A 71 10.58 -50.90 19.89
N ASP A 72 10.58 -49.58 19.75
CA ASP A 72 9.38 -48.78 20.05
C ASP A 72 8.29 -49.02 18.99
N THR A 73 7.02 -48.97 19.38
CA THR A 73 5.89 -49.13 18.45
C THR A 73 5.58 -47.80 17.76
N ASP A 74 5.33 -47.87 16.46
CA ASP A 74 5.03 -46.72 15.63
C ASP A 74 3.53 -46.39 15.67
N ASP A 75 3.20 -45.19 16.16
CA ASP A 75 1.85 -44.61 16.07
C ASP A 75 1.94 -43.27 15.33
N PRO A 76 1.64 -43.23 14.02
CA PRO A 76 1.68 -42.00 13.24
C PRO A 76 0.41 -41.17 13.47
N ALA A 77 0.56 -39.92 13.94
CA ALA A 77 -0.56 -38.99 14.00
C ALA A 77 -0.79 -38.34 12.63
N VAL A 78 -2.05 -38.29 12.20
CA VAL A 78 -2.47 -37.57 10.99
C VAL A 78 -3.41 -36.45 11.43
N SER A 79 -3.10 -35.22 11.05
CA SER A 79 -3.89 -34.03 11.37
C SER A 79 -3.81 -33.05 10.20
N ASP A 80 -4.89 -32.30 9.98
CA ASP A 80 -4.87 -31.18 9.04
C ASP A 80 -4.17 -29.99 9.67
N VAL A 81 -3.13 -29.51 8.98
CA VAL A 81 -2.23 -28.45 9.45
C VAL A 81 -2.29 -27.21 8.56
N MET A 82 -3.08 -27.26 7.50
CA MET A 82 -3.22 -26.16 6.55
C MET A 82 -4.39 -25.27 6.94
N VAL A 83 -4.12 -23.98 7.12
CA VAL A 83 -5.13 -22.93 7.32
C VAL A 83 -5.21 -22.08 6.05
N GLU A 84 -6.41 -21.65 5.68
CA GLU A 84 -6.66 -20.87 4.46
C GLU A 84 -6.80 -19.37 4.77
N ILE A 85 -6.11 -18.57 3.98
CA ILE A 85 -6.26 -17.11 3.86
C ILE A 85 -7.28 -16.86 2.75
N ASP A 86 -8.26 -16.00 3.00
CA ASP A 86 -9.30 -15.64 2.03
C ASP A 86 -9.47 -14.11 1.97
N VAL A 87 -9.37 -13.54 0.77
CA VAL A 87 -9.50 -12.11 0.49
C VAL A 87 -10.40 -11.89 -0.74
N PRO A 88 -11.48 -11.09 -0.63
CA PRO A 88 -12.40 -10.86 -1.75
C PRO A 88 -11.76 -10.02 -2.86
N TRP A 89 -12.31 -10.12 -4.08
CA TRP A 89 -11.94 -9.25 -5.19
C TRP A 89 -12.62 -7.89 -5.07
N CYS A 90 -11.85 -6.82 -5.25
CA CYS A 90 -12.38 -5.46 -5.36
C CYS A 90 -12.18 -4.92 -6.78
N GLN A 91 -13.05 -4.02 -7.22
CA GLN A 91 -12.97 -3.38 -8.52
C GLN A 91 -12.78 -1.86 -8.35
N ILE A 92 -11.91 -1.29 -9.17
CA ILE A 92 -11.68 0.16 -9.22
C ILE A 92 -11.88 0.65 -10.65
N GLY A 93 -12.53 1.79 -10.81
CA GLY A 93 -12.79 2.40 -12.10
C GLY A 93 -12.80 3.93 -12.01
N THR A 94 -12.47 4.57 -13.12
CA THR A 94 -12.63 6.02 -13.31
C THR A 94 -13.49 6.26 -14.53
N HIS A 95 -14.29 7.32 -14.52
CA HIS A 95 -15.23 7.65 -15.59
C HIS A 95 -14.94 9.06 -16.09
N TYR A 96 -14.88 9.21 -17.42
CA TYR A 96 -14.84 10.50 -18.07
C TYR A 96 -15.84 10.49 -19.23
N SER A 97 -16.52 11.60 -19.44
CA SER A 97 -17.52 11.76 -20.49
C SER A 97 -17.19 12.94 -21.39
N TRP A 98 -17.74 12.93 -22.59
CA TRP A 98 -17.66 14.04 -23.53
C TRP A 98 -18.96 14.17 -24.30
N ASP A 99 -19.28 15.40 -24.69
CA ASP A 99 -20.42 15.68 -25.55
C ASP A 99 -19.97 15.86 -27.00
N ILE A 100 -20.76 15.35 -27.94
CA ILE A 100 -20.53 15.50 -29.38
C ILE A 100 -20.60 16.99 -29.78
N LEU A 101 -21.40 17.82 -29.12
CA LEU A 101 -21.45 19.26 -29.39
C LEU A 101 -20.16 19.97 -28.97
N GLU A 102 -19.56 19.56 -27.85
CA GLU A 102 -18.26 20.04 -27.39
C GLU A 102 -17.14 19.66 -28.38
N ILE A 103 -17.20 18.44 -28.91
CA ILE A 103 -16.31 17.98 -29.98
C ILE A 103 -16.47 18.84 -31.24
N LYS A 104 -17.71 19.07 -31.68
CA LYS A 104 -17.98 19.85 -32.91
C LYS A 104 -17.56 21.32 -32.78
N ARG A 105 -17.63 21.91 -31.59
CA ARG A 105 -17.16 23.28 -31.32
C ARG A 105 -15.63 23.41 -31.36
N ASN A 106 -14.91 22.36 -30.97
CA ASN A 106 -13.45 22.32 -30.96
C ASN A 106 -12.83 21.69 -32.23
N ALA A 107 -13.64 21.10 -33.11
CA ALA A 107 -13.19 20.35 -34.29
C ALA A 107 -12.42 21.18 -35.34
N ASN A 108 -12.64 22.50 -35.40
CA ASN A 108 -11.89 23.39 -36.32
C ASN A 108 -10.49 23.77 -35.81
N SER A 109 -10.08 23.27 -34.64
CA SER A 109 -8.72 23.39 -34.13
C SER A 109 -8.14 21.99 -33.90
N ALA A 110 -7.27 21.54 -34.80
CA ALA A 110 -6.57 20.26 -34.66
C ALA A 110 -5.78 20.14 -33.34
N ARG A 111 -5.41 21.27 -32.72
CA ARG A 111 -4.76 21.35 -31.41
C ARG A 111 -5.73 21.32 -30.22
N GLY A 112 -6.98 21.77 -30.38
CA GLY A 112 -7.95 21.87 -29.28
C GLY A 112 -8.58 20.54 -28.89
N PHE A 113 -8.88 19.67 -29.86
CA PHE A 113 -9.56 18.40 -29.61
C PHE A 113 -8.69 17.38 -28.87
N ILE A 114 -7.44 17.16 -29.34
CA ILE A 114 -6.51 16.22 -28.72
C ILE A 114 -6.21 16.62 -27.27
N ARG A 115 -5.99 17.93 -27.01
CA ARG A 115 -5.72 18.45 -25.67
C ARG A 115 -6.90 18.31 -24.70
N LEU A 116 -8.15 18.43 -25.17
CA LEU A 116 -9.32 18.27 -24.29
C LEU A 116 -9.51 16.81 -23.85
N LEU A 117 -9.28 15.85 -24.74
CA LEU A 117 -9.32 14.43 -24.38
C LEU A 117 -8.14 14.03 -23.49
N GLU A 118 -6.94 14.53 -23.78
CA GLU A 118 -5.75 14.27 -22.96
C GLU A 118 -5.92 14.82 -21.55
N THR A 119 -6.42 16.05 -21.39
CA THR A 119 -6.65 16.66 -20.06
C THR A 119 -7.67 15.88 -19.24
N ARG A 120 -8.81 15.48 -19.82
CA ARG A 120 -9.81 14.66 -19.10
C ARG A 120 -9.30 13.27 -18.77
N ARG A 121 -8.51 12.66 -19.64
CA ARG A 121 -7.89 11.36 -19.37
C ARG A 121 -6.89 11.46 -18.23
N ILE A 122 -6.07 12.52 -18.21
CA ILE A 122 -5.08 12.74 -17.15
C ILE A 122 -5.76 13.06 -15.83
N ASP A 123 -6.81 13.86 -15.83
CA ASP A 123 -7.65 14.13 -14.66
C ASP A 123 -8.25 12.83 -14.09
N GLY A 124 -8.87 12.00 -14.95
CA GLY A 124 -9.43 10.71 -14.52
C GLY A 124 -8.38 9.72 -13.99
N LEU A 125 -7.18 9.69 -14.60
CA LEU A 125 -6.07 8.84 -14.14
C LEU A 125 -5.41 9.37 -12.88
N TRP A 126 -5.37 10.70 -12.69
CA TRP A 126 -4.86 11.31 -11.47
C TRP A 126 -5.81 11.04 -10.29
N SER A 127 -7.12 11.24 -10.48
CA SER A 127 -8.12 10.86 -9.47
C SER A 127 -8.06 9.37 -9.10
N LEU A 128 -7.81 8.50 -10.09
CA LEU A 128 -7.58 7.07 -9.84
C LEU A 128 -6.31 6.83 -8.99
N ALA A 129 -5.21 7.52 -9.30
CA ALA A 129 -3.96 7.38 -8.56
C ALA A 129 -4.11 7.86 -7.10
N ASP A 130 -4.77 9.00 -6.87
CA ASP A 130 -5.07 9.51 -5.53
C ASP A 130 -5.90 8.51 -4.71
N LEU A 131 -6.93 7.90 -5.33
CA LEU A 131 -7.78 6.91 -4.67
C LEU A 131 -7.00 5.63 -4.32
N ILE A 132 -6.14 5.14 -5.22
CA ILE A 132 -5.29 3.96 -4.96
C ILE A 132 -4.35 4.24 -3.79
N GLU A 133 -3.71 5.41 -3.77
CA GLU A 133 -2.78 5.80 -2.72
C GLU A 133 -3.49 5.94 -1.37
N GLU A 134 -4.63 6.64 -1.34
CA GLU A 134 -5.41 6.83 -0.12
C GLU A 134 -5.88 5.48 0.48
N ARG A 135 -6.42 4.59 -0.36
CA ARG A 135 -6.95 3.30 0.12
C ARG A 135 -5.84 2.32 0.50
N PHE A 136 -4.67 2.37 -0.14
CA PHE A 136 -3.55 1.50 0.21
C PHE A 136 -3.05 1.71 1.65
N TRP A 137 -3.16 2.92 2.18
CA TRP A 137 -2.75 3.28 3.55
C TRP A 137 -3.88 3.23 4.58
N LYS A 138 -5.07 2.74 4.22
CA LYS A 138 -6.21 2.62 5.13
C LYS A 138 -6.61 1.17 5.33
N THR A 139 -7.24 0.91 6.47
CA THR A 139 -8.01 -0.32 6.69
C THR A 139 -9.38 -0.21 6.01
N PRO A 140 -10.09 -1.33 5.80
CA PRO A 140 -11.49 -1.31 5.38
C PRO A 140 -12.35 -0.53 6.36
N ASP A 141 -13.52 -0.07 5.90
CA ASP A 141 -14.38 0.79 6.71
C ASP A 141 -14.99 0.01 7.89
N SER A 142 -15.25 -1.28 7.71
CA SER A 142 -15.77 -2.20 8.74
C SER A 142 -15.33 -3.64 8.47
N SER A 143 -15.64 -4.57 9.40
CA SER A 143 -15.34 -5.99 9.23
C SER A 143 -16.12 -6.69 8.12
N THR A 144 -17.18 -6.07 7.60
CA THR A 144 -18.03 -6.60 6.53
C THR A 144 -17.86 -5.86 5.22
N ASP A 145 -16.91 -4.93 5.14
CA ASP A 145 -16.63 -4.17 3.93
C ASP A 145 -15.94 -5.05 2.89
N ASP A 146 -16.66 -5.33 1.80
CA ASP A 146 -16.20 -6.06 0.63
C ASP A 146 -15.92 -5.15 -0.57
N LEU A 147 -16.17 -3.85 -0.43
CA LEU A 147 -16.01 -2.86 -1.49
C LEU A 147 -14.57 -2.37 -1.58
N ASN A 148 -13.97 -2.07 -0.43
CA ASN A 148 -12.63 -1.48 -0.37
C ASN A 148 -11.53 -2.54 -0.29
N PRO A 149 -10.41 -2.35 -0.99
CA PRO A 149 -9.28 -3.25 -0.88
C PRO A 149 -8.65 -3.18 0.52
N TYR A 150 -8.11 -4.32 0.98
CA TYR A 150 -7.44 -4.39 2.27
C TYR A 150 -6.04 -3.77 2.17
N GLY A 151 -5.88 -2.56 2.71
CA GLY A 151 -4.60 -1.83 2.70
C GLY A 151 -3.56 -2.40 3.65
N VAL A 152 -2.37 -1.78 3.66
CA VAL A 152 -1.22 -2.22 4.48
C VAL A 152 -1.55 -2.33 5.98
N PRO A 153 -2.23 -1.36 6.60
CA PRO A 153 -2.52 -1.44 8.04
C PRO A 153 -3.46 -2.59 8.43
N TYR A 154 -4.18 -3.20 7.48
CA TYR A 154 -5.02 -4.37 7.74
C TYR A 154 -4.18 -5.62 8.01
N TYR A 155 -3.04 -5.75 7.31
CA TYR A 155 -2.13 -6.89 7.46
C TYR A 155 -1.04 -6.63 8.51
N LEU A 156 -0.70 -5.37 8.77
CA LEU A 156 0.25 -4.95 9.80
C LEU A 156 -0.50 -4.35 10.98
N ASN A 157 -0.94 -5.21 11.89
CA ASN A 157 -1.74 -4.81 13.04
C ASN A 157 -0.93 -4.07 14.10
N PHE A 158 -1.55 -3.05 14.69
CA PHE A 158 -0.97 -2.35 15.83
C PHE A 158 -1.24 -3.11 17.14
N LEU A 159 -0.53 -2.70 18.20
CA LEU A 159 -0.87 -3.14 19.56
C LEU A 159 -2.28 -2.66 19.91
N ALA A 160 -3.01 -3.48 20.67
CA ALA A 160 -4.28 -3.09 21.26
C ALA A 160 -4.10 -1.83 22.13
N GLY A 161 -5.13 -0.98 22.17
CA GLY A 161 -5.10 0.25 22.95
C GLY A 161 -4.71 0.01 24.41
N GLY A 162 -3.66 0.68 24.87
CA GLY A 162 -3.13 0.55 26.24
C GLY A 162 -2.11 -0.57 26.46
N ALA A 163 -1.85 -1.43 25.46
CA ALA A 163 -0.78 -2.42 25.55
C ALA A 163 0.59 -1.78 25.28
N THR A 164 1.53 -1.96 26.21
CA THR A 164 2.89 -1.38 26.11
C THR A 164 3.98 -2.43 25.91
N THR A 165 3.65 -3.72 26.00
CA THR A 165 4.63 -4.81 25.94
C THR A 165 5.00 -5.13 24.50
N ALA A 166 6.25 -4.88 24.14
CA ALA A 166 6.81 -5.27 22.85
C ALA A 166 6.79 -6.80 22.67
N GLY A 167 6.39 -7.27 21.48
CA GLY A 167 6.30 -8.69 21.20
C GLY A 167 5.49 -9.00 19.95
N PHE A 168 5.20 -10.28 19.73
CA PHE A 168 4.24 -10.74 18.72
C PHE A 168 2.80 -10.53 19.21
N ASN A 169 2.46 -9.27 19.47
CA ASN A 169 1.22 -8.82 20.09
C ASN A 169 0.40 -7.88 19.17
N GLY A 170 0.77 -7.77 17.89
CA GLY A 170 -0.05 -7.10 16.88
C GLY A 170 -1.26 -7.97 16.53
N LEU A 171 -2.29 -7.93 17.37
CA LEU A 171 -3.40 -8.89 17.33
C LEU A 171 -4.68 -8.31 16.74
N SER A 172 -4.88 -6.99 16.83
CA SER A 172 -6.16 -6.36 16.54
C SER A 172 -6.06 -5.48 15.29
N VAL A 173 -6.80 -5.87 14.25
CA VAL A 173 -7.14 -5.00 13.13
C VAL A 173 -8.05 -3.90 13.67
N VAL A 174 -7.74 -2.63 13.36
CA VAL A 174 -8.60 -1.49 13.69
C VAL A 174 -9.20 -0.96 12.39
N PHE A 175 -10.51 -1.07 12.25
CA PHE A 175 -11.24 -0.55 11.08
C PHE A 175 -11.44 0.96 11.18
N GLN A 176 -11.79 1.61 10.08
CA GLN A 176 -11.99 3.07 10.07
C GLN A 176 -13.18 3.51 10.94
N ASP A 177 -14.17 2.64 11.15
CA ASP A 177 -15.29 2.87 12.08
C ASP A 177 -14.90 2.76 13.57
N GLY A 178 -13.64 2.43 13.87
CA GLY A 178 -13.12 2.25 15.23
C GLY A 178 -13.41 0.89 15.84
N THR A 179 -14.09 -0.02 15.12
CA THR A 179 -14.25 -1.39 15.55
C THR A 179 -12.93 -2.16 15.42
N THR A 180 -12.78 -3.21 16.23
CA THR A 180 -11.57 -4.02 16.24
C THR A 180 -11.87 -5.49 15.99
N SER A 181 -11.04 -6.17 15.22
CA SER A 181 -11.13 -7.61 14.98
C SER A 181 -9.79 -8.29 15.26
N VAL A 182 -9.83 -9.49 15.84
CA VAL A 182 -8.66 -10.36 15.99
C VAL A 182 -8.42 -11.28 14.78
N THR A 183 -9.33 -11.20 13.79
CA THR A 183 -9.29 -12.00 12.57
C THR A 183 -8.80 -11.13 11.41
N CYS A 184 -7.70 -11.55 10.79
CA CYS A 184 -7.11 -10.93 9.61
C CYS A 184 -7.10 -11.95 8.46
N ALA A 185 -7.75 -11.60 7.34
CA ALA A 185 -7.84 -12.41 6.13
C ALA A 185 -8.31 -13.87 6.37
N GLY A 186 -9.29 -14.03 7.27
CA GLY A 186 -9.86 -15.34 7.65
C GLY A 186 -9.15 -16.06 8.79
N ILE A 187 -8.00 -15.56 9.26
CA ILE A 187 -7.21 -16.21 10.33
C ILE A 187 -7.32 -15.41 11.62
N SER A 188 -7.78 -16.07 12.69
CA SER A 188 -7.82 -15.48 14.04
C SER A 188 -6.49 -15.64 14.75
N THR A 189 -5.94 -14.53 15.25
CA THR A 189 -4.73 -14.53 16.08
C THR A 189 -4.94 -15.14 17.46
N THR A 190 -6.20 -15.37 17.87
CA THR A 190 -6.52 -16.11 19.10
C THR A 190 -6.32 -17.61 18.91
N THR A 191 -6.78 -18.15 17.77
CA THR A 191 -6.64 -19.57 17.43
C THR A 191 -5.22 -19.89 16.98
N GLU A 192 -4.61 -19.00 16.21
CA GLU A 192 -3.25 -19.13 15.69
C GLU A 192 -2.36 -17.96 16.13
N PRO A 193 -1.83 -17.98 17.37
CA PRO A 193 -1.01 -16.88 17.89
C PRO A 193 0.27 -16.60 17.07
N ARG A 194 0.71 -17.58 16.28
CA ARG A 194 1.88 -17.45 15.38
C ARG A 194 1.63 -16.53 14.19
N TRP A 195 0.37 -16.18 13.92
CA TRP A 195 -0.01 -15.25 12.86
C TRP A 195 0.24 -13.78 13.22
N ALA A 196 0.40 -13.48 14.52
CA ALA A 196 0.60 -12.11 15.00
C ALA A 196 1.91 -11.50 14.49
N ASN A 197 1.89 -10.21 14.13
CA ASN A 197 3.09 -9.46 13.80
C ASN A 197 3.80 -8.91 15.05
N TRP A 198 5.09 -8.61 14.91
CA TRP A 198 5.83 -7.92 15.96
C TRP A 198 5.36 -6.46 16.04
N ALA A 199 5.00 -6.02 17.24
CA ALA A 199 4.57 -4.66 17.51
C ALA A 199 5.23 -4.15 18.80
N ALA A 200 5.55 -2.86 18.83
CA ALA A 200 6.08 -2.15 20.01
C ALA A 200 5.55 -0.71 20.01
N VAL A 201 5.44 -0.11 21.20
CA VAL A 201 5.08 1.32 21.36
C VAL A 201 6.35 2.12 21.62
N TYR A 202 6.44 3.31 21.02
CA TYR A 202 7.46 4.30 21.35
C TYR A 202 6.78 5.62 21.70
N THR A 203 7.38 6.37 22.62
CA THR A 203 6.91 7.70 23.03
C THR A 203 7.75 8.82 22.46
N LYS A 204 9.02 8.53 22.13
CA LYS A 204 9.99 9.46 21.57
C LYS A 204 10.92 8.71 20.61
N VAL A 205 11.48 9.42 19.64
CA VAL A 205 12.53 8.90 18.76
C VAL A 205 13.86 8.99 19.49
N ASP A 206 14.29 7.87 20.09
CA ASP A 206 15.50 7.79 20.89
C ASP A 206 16.24 6.45 20.73
N ASN A 207 17.26 6.24 21.55
CA ASN A 207 18.02 4.99 21.55
C ASN A 207 17.18 3.76 21.96
N ALA A 208 16.10 3.93 22.72
CA ALA A 208 15.21 2.84 23.08
C ALA A 208 14.38 2.40 21.87
N LEU A 209 13.87 3.34 21.08
CA LEU A 209 13.24 3.04 19.78
C LEU A 209 14.19 2.26 18.87
N LEU A 210 15.45 2.67 18.74
CA LEU A 210 16.42 1.96 17.90
C LEU A 210 16.68 0.53 18.38
N LYS A 211 16.69 0.29 19.70
CA LYS A 211 16.85 -1.05 20.27
C LYS A 211 15.66 -1.95 19.94
N GLU A 212 14.43 -1.45 20.10
CA GLU A 212 13.23 -2.19 19.74
C GLU A 212 13.15 -2.46 18.24
N PHE A 213 13.51 -1.48 17.42
CA PHE A 213 13.55 -1.61 15.97
C PHE A 213 14.52 -2.70 15.51
N ARG A 214 15.73 -2.75 16.08
CA ARG A 214 16.71 -3.84 15.81
C ARG A 214 16.19 -5.20 16.28
N THR A 215 15.51 -5.24 17.42
CA THR A 215 14.90 -6.46 17.94
C THR A 215 13.81 -6.97 17.00
N ALA A 216 12.96 -6.07 16.50
CA ALA A 216 11.92 -6.39 15.51
C ALA A 216 12.52 -7.03 14.24
N PHE A 217 13.56 -6.44 13.65
CA PHE A 217 14.20 -7.01 12.46
C PHE A 217 14.85 -8.37 12.71
N THR A 218 15.40 -8.58 13.90
CA THR A 218 16.05 -9.85 14.25
C THR A 218 15.00 -10.95 14.46
N ARG A 219 13.89 -10.62 15.13
CA ARG A 219 12.80 -11.57 15.44
C ARG A 219 11.94 -11.93 14.23
N THR A 220 11.78 -11.02 13.28
CA THR A 220 10.97 -11.23 12.06
C THR A 220 11.76 -11.83 10.90
N LYS A 221 13.07 -12.08 11.06
CA LYS A 221 13.92 -12.73 10.05
C LYS A 221 13.78 -14.25 10.13
N PHE A 222 12.58 -14.76 9.87
CA PHE A 222 12.33 -16.19 9.81
C PHE A 222 13.14 -16.84 8.69
N LYS A 223 13.65 -18.04 8.97
CA LYS A 223 14.41 -18.87 8.03
C LYS A 223 13.95 -20.31 8.17
N ALA A 224 13.76 -20.98 7.04
CA ALA A 224 13.49 -22.41 7.04
C ALA A 224 14.66 -23.19 7.67
N PRO A 225 14.40 -24.28 8.40
CA PRO A 225 15.44 -25.22 8.82
C PRO A 225 16.15 -25.82 7.61
N LEU A 226 17.47 -26.03 7.70
CA LEU A 226 18.32 -26.50 6.59
C LEU A 226 17.91 -27.86 6.00
N ILE A 227 17.13 -28.66 6.75
CA ILE A 227 16.68 -30.00 6.35
C ILE A 227 15.47 -29.92 5.39
N ILE A 228 14.80 -28.77 5.33
CA ILE A 228 13.56 -28.58 4.58
C ILE A 228 13.83 -27.61 3.43
N ASN A 229 13.44 -28.03 2.22
CA ASN A 229 13.33 -27.08 1.11
C ASN A 229 12.11 -26.21 1.36
N ASP A 230 12.33 -24.91 1.55
CA ASP A 230 11.26 -23.96 1.80
C ASP A 230 10.25 -23.99 0.62
N PRO A 231 8.98 -24.34 0.86
CA PRO A 231 7.97 -24.34 -0.19
C PRO A 231 7.58 -22.91 -0.62
N ALA A 232 7.99 -21.88 0.13
CA ALA A 232 7.70 -20.50 -0.23
C ALA A 232 8.48 -20.06 -1.48
N GLN A 233 7.77 -19.48 -2.44
CA GLN A 233 8.42 -18.75 -3.52
C GLN A 233 9.04 -17.47 -2.94
N ALA A 234 10.36 -17.49 -2.75
CA ALA A 234 11.10 -16.36 -2.20
C ALA A 234 11.11 -15.20 -3.21
N ARG A 235 10.23 -14.21 -3.00
CA ARG A 235 10.39 -12.92 -3.66
C ARG A 235 11.31 -12.07 -2.81
N ASN A 236 12.48 -11.76 -3.34
CA ASN A 236 13.51 -10.97 -2.69
C ASN A 236 13.16 -9.47 -2.82
N ALA A 237 12.02 -9.06 -2.25
CA ALA A 237 11.65 -7.65 -2.20
C ALA A 237 12.47 -6.93 -1.11
N ALA A 238 12.92 -5.71 -1.41
CA ALA A 238 13.63 -4.90 -0.43
C ALA A 238 12.71 -4.62 0.76
N LYS A 239 13.22 -4.77 1.99
CA LYS A 239 12.49 -4.37 3.20
C LYS A 239 12.33 -2.85 3.17
N ARG A 240 11.11 -2.36 3.36
CA ARG A 240 10.78 -0.93 3.41
C ARG A 240 10.30 -0.55 4.80
N VAL A 241 10.51 0.70 5.15
CA VAL A 241 10.10 1.31 6.41
C VAL A 241 9.31 2.55 6.04
N TYR A 242 8.06 2.61 6.48
CA TYR A 242 7.18 3.76 6.27
C TYR A 242 6.94 4.45 7.60
N CYS A 243 7.07 5.77 7.61
CA CYS A 243 6.79 6.61 8.76
C CYS A 243 6.43 8.03 8.27
N SER A 244 5.87 8.84 9.18
CA SER A 244 5.54 10.23 8.87
C SER A 244 6.80 11.06 8.58
N SER A 245 6.67 12.15 7.84
CA SER A 245 7.77 13.08 7.55
C SER A 245 8.47 13.55 8.83
N ASP A 246 7.70 13.82 9.88
CA ASP A 246 8.22 14.32 11.15
C ASP A 246 9.10 13.28 11.83
N THR A 247 8.66 12.01 11.83
CA THR A 247 9.46 10.89 12.36
C THR A 247 10.74 10.66 11.56
N ILE A 248 10.73 10.90 10.24
CA ILE A 248 11.93 10.80 9.40
C ILE A 248 12.94 11.87 9.81
N VAL A 249 12.50 13.12 9.98
CA VAL A 249 13.36 14.22 10.42
C VAL A 249 13.92 13.94 11.81
N ASP A 250 13.10 13.47 12.75
CA ASP A 250 13.56 13.10 14.10
C ASP A 250 14.63 11.99 14.07
N LEU A 251 14.48 11.00 13.19
CA LEU A 251 15.48 9.94 13.00
C LEU A 251 16.78 10.47 12.40
N GLN A 252 16.71 11.44 11.49
CA GLN A 252 17.88 12.11 10.91
C GLN A 252 18.61 12.93 11.97
N VAL A 253 17.89 13.73 12.76
CA VAL A 253 18.46 14.49 13.89
C VAL A 253 19.13 13.56 14.91
N LEU A 254 18.52 12.40 15.20
CA LEU A 254 19.14 11.40 16.08
C LEU A 254 20.43 10.80 15.48
N ALA A 255 20.51 10.68 14.15
CA ALA A 255 21.71 10.23 13.47
C ALA A 255 22.81 11.31 13.50
N ASP A 256 22.45 12.56 13.23
CA ASP A 256 23.38 13.71 13.25
C ASP A 256 23.94 13.93 14.67
N ALA A 257 23.10 13.84 15.70
CA ALA A 257 23.53 13.95 17.10
C ALA A 257 24.52 12.84 17.53
N ARG A 258 24.65 11.76 16.76
CA ARG A 258 25.66 10.72 16.97
C ARG A 258 26.94 10.97 16.19
N ASP A 259 26.89 11.77 15.12
CA ASP A 259 28.03 12.16 14.30
C ASP A 259 28.79 13.35 14.92
N ASP A 260 28.09 14.24 15.64
CA ASP A 260 28.64 15.42 16.34
C ASP A 260 29.52 15.09 17.58
N PHE A 261 29.84 13.82 17.84
CA PHE A 261 30.82 13.41 18.86
C PHE A 261 32.24 13.25 18.28
N HIS A 262 32.58 14.06 17.28
CA HIS A 262 33.93 14.23 16.73
C HIS A 262 34.45 15.67 16.89
#